data_AF-X0UKC4-F1
#
_entry.id   AF-X0UKC4-F1
#
_cell.length_a   1.000
_cell.length_b   1.000
_cell.length_c   1.000
_cell.angle_alpha   90.00
_cell.angle_beta   90.00
_cell.angle_gamma   90.00
#
_symmetry.space_group_name_H-M   'P 1'
#
loop_
_entity.id
_entity.type
_entity.pdbx_description
1 polymer ?
#
loop_
_entity_poly.entity_id
_entity_poly.type
_entity_poly.pdbx_seq_one_letter_code
_entity_poly.pdbx_strand_id
1 'polypeptide(L)'
;MSDTKLPKKQIFGYVMGMAPLTIILGVFRLAYLKFFYDSLGLNEVLTIIGLVIFMFINMTNDPIIGQWQDNTDVKKRGSRRIFYI
;
A
#
# COMPACT_ATOMS: atom_id res chain seq x y z
N MET A 1 30.25 6.53 -18.51
CA MET A 1 29.05 7.16 -19.12
C MET A 1 27.84 6.53 -18.43
N SER A 2 26.97 7.31 -17.80
CA SER A 2 25.86 6.78 -16.98
C SER A 2 24.71 6.28 -17.88
N ASP A 3 24.87 5.08 -18.44
CA ASP A 3 23.87 4.47 -19.34
C ASP A 3 22.72 3.77 -18.60
N THR A 4 22.56 4.00 -17.30
CA THR A 4 21.53 3.41 -16.43
C THR A 4 20.33 4.33 -16.15
N LYS A 5 20.04 5.30 -17.03
CA LYS A 5 18.85 6.16 -16.87
C LYS A 5 17.62 5.48 -17.47
N LEU A 6 16.61 5.22 -16.62
CA LEU A 6 15.32 4.68 -17.05
C LEU A 6 14.72 5.55 -18.18
N PRO A 7 14.11 4.94 -19.22
CA PRO A 7 13.43 5.67 -20.28
C PRO A 7 12.43 6.68 -19.74
N LYS A 8 12.44 7.92 -20.27
CA LYS A 8 11.54 9.00 -19.82
C LYS A 8 10.06 8.60 -19.79
N LYS A 9 9.62 7.76 -20.74
CA LYS A 9 8.25 7.23 -20.80
C LYS A 9 7.91 6.31 -19.61
N GLN A 10 8.86 5.51 -19.14
CA GLN A 10 8.69 4.66 -17.95
C GLN A 10 8.65 5.51 -16.68
N ILE A 11 9.53 6.51 -16.58
CA ILE A 11 9.50 7.46 -15.45
C ILE A 11 8.16 8.19 -15.40
N PHE A 12 7.68 8.71 -16.54
CA PHE A 12 6.40 9.41 -16.60
C PHE A 12 5.22 8.49 -16.23
N GLY A 13 5.19 7.27 -16.78
CA GLY A 13 4.17 6.28 -16.42
C GLY A 13 4.19 5.91 -14.93
N TYR A 14 5.38 5.77 -14.35
CA TYR A 14 5.56 5.51 -12.92
C TYR A 14 5.04 6.67 -12.06
N VAL A 15 5.42 7.91 -12.38
CA VAL A 15 4.96 9.10 -11.64
C VAL A 15 3.44 9.26 -11.75
N MET A 16 2.86 9.05 -12.94
CA MET A 16 1.42 9.10 -13.15
C MET A 16 0.65 8.04 -12.37
N GLY A 17 1.26 6.88 -12.08
CA GLY A 17 0.67 5.85 -11.20
C GLY A 17 0.87 6.16 -9.71
N MET A 18 2.06 6.62 -9.33
CA MET A 18 2.42 6.84 -7.93
C MET A 18 1.80 8.11 -7.33
N ALA A 19 1.62 9.16 -8.11
CA ALA A 19 1.04 10.41 -7.59
C ALA A 19 -0.40 10.22 -7.10
N PRO A 20 -1.33 9.62 -7.88
CA PRO A 20 -2.67 9.30 -7.39
C PRO A 20 -2.65 8.33 -6.20
N LEU A 21 -1.81 7.29 -6.25
CA LEU A 21 -1.67 6.33 -5.16
C LEU A 21 -1.27 7.02 -3.86
N THR A 22 -0.27 7.91 -3.91
CA THR A 22 0.23 8.66 -2.75
C THR A 22 -0.86 9.57 -2.18
N ILE A 23 -1.63 10.26 -3.04
CA ILE A 23 -2.75 11.10 -2.62
C ILE A 23 -3.82 10.26 -1.94
N ILE A 24 -4.22 9.12 -2.53
CA ILE A 24 -5.22 8.22 -1.96
C ILE A 24 -4.76 7.71 -0.60
N LEU A 25 -3.52 7.24 -0.47
CA LEU A 25 -2.96 6.77 0.80
C LEU A 25 -2.93 7.89 1.87
N GLY A 26 -2.61 9.12 1.48
CA GLY A 26 -2.64 10.28 2.37
C GLY A 26 -4.05 10.61 2.86
N VAL A 27 -5.01 10.69 1.93
CA VAL A 27 -6.44 10.90 2.25
C VAL A 27 -6.97 9.79 3.14
N PHE A 28 -6.58 8.54 2.86
CA PHE A 28 -6.99 7.38 3.64
C PHE A 28 -6.48 7.45 5.08
N ARG A 29 -5.24 7.89 5.30
CA ARG A 29 -4.69 8.11 6.67
C ARG A 29 -5.47 9.19 7.44
N LEU A 30 -5.83 10.30 6.79
CA LEU A 30 -6.62 11.35 7.41
C LEU A 30 -8.05 10.88 7.72
N ALA A 31 -8.66 10.12 6.80
CA ALA A 31 -9.97 9.51 7.02
C ALA A 31 -9.95 8.51 8.19
N TYR A 32 -8.86 7.76 8.36
CA TYR A 32 -8.69 6.85 9.49
C TYR A 32 -8.61 7.58 10.83
N LEU A 33 -7.85 8.68 10.91
CA LEU A 33 -7.82 9.53 12.10
C LEU A 33 -9.22 10.07 12.41
N LYS A 34 -9.92 10.57 11.39
CA LYS A 34 -11.30 11.03 11.52
C LYS A 34 -12.23 9.93 12.04
N PHE A 35 -12.11 8.71 11.52
CA PHE A 35 -12.91 7.58 11.97
C PHE A 35 -12.66 7.24 13.45
N PHE A 36 -11.41 7.15 13.87
CA PHE A 36 -11.07 6.81 15.26
C PHE A 36 -11.49 7.90 16.26
N TYR A 37 -11.28 9.18 15.93
CA TYR A 37 -11.64 10.28 16.81
C TYR A 37 -13.14 10.62 16.73
N ASP A 38 -13.70 10.83 15.54
CA ASP A 38 -15.06 11.37 15.40
C ASP A 38 -16.14 10.29 15.43
N SER A 39 -15.87 9.09 14.88
CA SER A 39 -16.89 8.03 14.79
C SER A 39 -16.84 7.07 15.97
N LEU A 40 -15.63 6.68 16.40
CA LEU A 40 -15.45 5.80 17.56
C LEU A 40 -15.33 6.57 18.88
N GLY A 41 -15.07 7.88 18.84
CA GLY A 41 -14.95 8.71 20.05
C GLY A 41 -13.75 8.31 20.91
N LEU A 42 -12.70 7.72 20.32
CA LEU A 42 -11.55 7.24 21.06
C LEU A 42 -10.74 8.41 21.61
N ASN A 43 -10.23 8.25 22.84
CA ASN A 43 -9.20 9.14 23.34
C ASN A 43 -7.87 8.91 22.61
N GLU A 44 -6.93 9.84 22.76
CA GLU A 44 -5.65 9.81 22.04
C GLU A 44 -4.88 8.50 22.23
N VAL A 45 -4.87 7.95 23.44
CA VAL A 45 -4.15 6.72 23.77
C VAL A 45 -4.73 5.52 23.01
N LEU A 46 -6.06 5.39 23.00
CA LEU A 46 -6.74 4.30 22.27
C LEU A 46 -6.59 4.45 20.75
N THR A 47 -6.60 5.69 20.23
CA THR A 47 -6.33 5.95 18.82
C THR A 47 -4.91 5.53 18.43
N ILE A 48 -3.90 5.85 19.25
CA ILE A 48 -2.52 5.43 19.01
C ILE A 48 -2.43 3.90 19.01
N ILE A 49 -3.07 3.22 19.96
CA ILE A 49 -3.11 1.75 20.01
C ILE A 49 -3.75 1.19 18.73
N GLY A 50 -4.88 1.76 18.29
CA GLY A 50 -5.55 1.36 17.04
C GLY A 50 -4.65 1.50 15.81
N LEU A 51 -3.90 2.60 15.72
CA LEU A 51 -2.94 2.84 14.63
C LEU A 51 -1.75 1.87 14.68
N VAL A 52 -1.25 1.53 15.87
CA VAL A 52 -0.19 0.53 16.06
C VAL A 52 -0.68 -0.84 15.59
N ILE A 53 -1.87 -1.28 16.01
CA ILE A 53 -2.47 -2.54 15.55
C ILE A 53 -2.61 -2.55 14.03
N PHE A 54 -3.14 -1.48 13.45
CA PHE A 54 -3.27 -1.34 12.00
C PHE A 54 -1.92 -1.45 11.28
N MET A 55 -0.88 -0.82 11.81
CA MET A 55 0.48 -0.90 11.25
C MET A 55 0.99 -2.34 11.27
N PHE A 56 0.84 -3.06 12.40
CA PHE A 56 1.27 -4.45 12.52
C PHE A 56 0.54 -5.37 11.53
N ILE A 57 -0.78 -5.19 11.37
CA ILE A 57 -1.57 -5.97 10.42
C ILE A 57 -1.05 -5.76 8.99
N ASN A 58 -0.85 -4.51 8.54
CA ASN A 58 -0.36 -4.25 7.19
C ASN A 58 1.07 -4.77 6.99
N MET A 59 1.97 -4.52 7.95
CA MET A 59 3.35 -5.01 7.90
C MET A 59 3.42 -6.54 7.78
N THR A 60 2.44 -7.26 8.32
CA THR A 60 2.39 -8.72 8.26
C THR A 60 1.70 -9.21 6.98
N ASN A 61 0.63 -8.55 6.55
CA ASN A 61 -0.13 -8.96 5.36
C ASN A 61 0.67 -8.79 4.08
N ASP A 62 1.39 -7.67 3.91
CA ASP A 62 2.14 -7.38 2.69
C ASP A 62 3.16 -8.48 2.31
N PRO A 63 4.07 -8.93 3.21
CA PRO A 63 5.00 -10.01 2.89
C PRO A 63 4.31 -11.36 2.67
N ILE A 64 3.21 -11.66 3.39
CA ILE A 64 2.47 -12.91 3.22
C ILE A 64 1.82 -12.97 1.84
N ILE A 65 1.11 -11.91 1.45
CA ILE A 65 0.45 -11.87 0.15
C ILE A 65 1.50 -11.80 -0.97
N GLY A 66 2.63 -11.10 -0.76
CA GLY A 66 3.77 -11.11 -1.68
C GLY A 66 4.32 -12.51 -1.92
N GLN A 67 4.62 -13.26 -0.85
CA GLN A 67 5.06 -14.65 -0.97
C GLN A 67 4.02 -15.55 -1.65
N TRP A 68 2.75 -15.34 -1.35
CA TRP A 68 1.68 -16.12 -1.98
C TRP A 68 1.59 -15.85 -3.50
N GLN A 69 1.79 -14.60 -3.91
CA GLN A 69 1.86 -14.24 -5.33
C GLN A 69 3.07 -14.83 -6.04
N ASP A 70 4.24 -14.83 -5.39
CA ASP A 70 5.45 -15.43 -5.94
C ASP A 70 5.30 -16.94 -6.16
N ASN A 71 4.55 -17.61 -5.29
CA ASN A 71 4.25 -19.04 -5.38
C ASN A 71 3.12 -19.38 -6.38
N THR A 72 2.56 -18.39 -7.08
CA THR A 72 1.46 -18.61 -8.02
C THR A 72 1.95 -19.16 -9.36
N ASP A 73 1.33 -20.25 -9.82
CA ASP A 73 1.64 -20.84 -11.14
C ASP A 73 1.16 -19.94 -12.29
N VAL A 74 2.12 -19.24 -12.88
CA VAL A 74 1.92 -18.32 -14.00
C VAL A 74 1.49 -19.05 -15.26
N LYS A 75 1.92 -20.30 -15.48
CA LYS A 75 1.57 -21.04 -16.70
C LYS A 75 0.08 -21.39 -16.72
N LYS A 76 -0.48 -21.68 -15.55
CA LYS A 76 -1.91 -21.98 -15.40
C LYS A 76 -2.78 -20.72 -15.37
N ARG A 77 -2.24 -19.60 -14.85
CA ARG A 77 -3.05 -18.41 -14.53
C ARG A 77 -2.78 -17.16 -15.39
N GLY A 78 -1.66 -17.11 -16.10
CA GLY A 78 -1.26 -15.99 -16.95
C GLY A 78 -0.64 -14.79 -16.22
N SER A 79 -0.67 -14.72 -14.88
CA SER A 79 -0.03 -13.64 -14.10
C SER A 79 0.28 -14.05 -12.66
N ARG A 80 1.35 -13.47 -12.07
CA ARG A 80 1.68 -13.56 -10.64
C ARG A 80 0.91 -12.57 -9.77
N ARG A 81 0.43 -11.47 -10.35
CA ARG A 81 -0.25 -10.40 -9.60
C ARG A 81 -1.70 -10.77 -9.35
N ILE A 82 -1.94 -11.51 -8.27
CA ILE A 82 -3.30 -11.86 -7.83
C ILE A 82 -3.95 -10.67 -7.12
N PHE A 83 -3.19 -10.01 -6.25
CA PHE A 83 -3.61 -8.81 -5.53
C PHE A 83 -2.71 -7.65 -5.97
N TYR A 84 -3.29 -6.49 -6.19
CA TYR A 84 -2.50 -5.27 -6.32
C TYR A 84 -2.32 -4.73 -4.91
N ILE A 85 -1.14 -5.00 -4.36
CA ILE A 85 -0.62 -4.51 -3.08
C ILE A 85 0.57 -3.61 -3.38
#